data_AF-A0A0B8QJE5-F1
#
_entry.id   AF-A0A0B8QJE5-F1
#
_cell.length_a   1.000
_cell.length_b   1.000
_cell.length_c   1.000
_cell.angle_alpha   90.00
_cell.angle_beta   90.00
_cell.angle_gamma   90.00
#
_symmetry.space_group_name_H-M   'P 1'
#
loop_
_entity.id
_entity.type
_entity.pdbx_description
1 polymer ?
#
loop_
_entity_poly.entity_id
_entity_poly.type
_entity_poly.pdbx_seq_one_letter_code
_entity_poly.pdbx_strand_id
1 'polypeptide(L)'
;MTDKLGVLYLSLGIAAILFMLYVIFSDMGQIKLGEADEEPEFNTSSWAAMLFCGGIGASILYWGGIEWAYYYQSPPFQLEPGSEEAIRWAATYGLFHWGPIAWSIYLVPALPIAYFYYVRKQPVLKISSALMPVLGEKRANGGLGKFVDVLFVFGMLGGAATSLGLAAPLINGGLHHIFGIPNNTLSQVGVLLLCTAIFGYSAYAGLEKGIKFLSNINFWGAMGLLAFVFCAGPSVFMLETGLDSIGRMLSNFFVMATC
;
A
#
# COMPACT_ATOMS: atom_id res chain seq x y z
N MET A 1 1.49 -19.46 10.23
CA MET A 1 2.47 -18.35 10.45
C MET A 1 1.90 -17.30 11.38
N THR A 2 0.64 -16.89 11.19
CA THR A 2 -0.11 -15.97 12.07
C THR A 2 -0.01 -16.32 13.56
N ASP A 3 -0.23 -17.58 13.93
CA ASP A 3 -0.27 -17.97 15.36
C ASP A 3 1.11 -18.04 16.03
N LYS A 4 2.18 -18.13 15.24
CA LYS A 4 3.56 -18.32 15.72
C LYS A 4 4.43 -17.08 15.57
N LEU A 5 4.10 -16.21 14.61
CA LEU A 5 4.87 -15.02 14.25
C LEU A 5 4.04 -13.73 14.35
N GLY A 6 2.78 -13.78 14.78
CA GLY A 6 1.92 -12.59 14.89
C GLY A 6 2.57 -11.46 15.69
N VAL A 7 3.15 -11.79 16.84
CA VAL A 7 3.91 -10.84 17.68
C VAL A 7 5.04 -10.16 16.91
N LEU A 8 5.75 -10.90 16.02
CA LEU A 8 6.81 -10.33 15.20
C LEU A 8 6.26 -9.30 14.21
N TYR A 9 5.15 -9.61 13.52
CA TYR A 9 4.53 -8.65 12.59
C TYR A 9 3.97 -7.41 13.29
N LEU A 10 3.28 -7.58 14.42
CA LEU A 10 2.75 -6.47 15.22
C LEU A 10 3.86 -5.58 15.77
N SER A 11 4.89 -6.18 16.36
CA SER A 11 6.06 -5.45 16.88
C SER A 11 6.81 -4.71 15.77
N LEU A 12 6.90 -5.26 14.56
CA LEU A 12 7.51 -4.60 13.41
C LEU A 12 6.71 -3.38 12.97
N GLY A 13 5.37 -3.46 12.95
CA GLY A 13 4.51 -2.31 12.65
C GLY A 13 4.67 -1.20 13.68
N ILE A 14 4.66 -1.54 14.97
CA ILE A 14 4.90 -0.58 16.06
C ILE A 14 6.30 0.03 15.96
N ALA A 15 7.33 -0.79 15.72
CA ALA A 15 8.70 -0.31 15.57
C ALA A 15 8.84 0.62 14.36
N ALA A 16 8.19 0.32 13.24
CA ALA A 16 8.21 1.15 12.03
C ALA A 16 7.59 2.53 12.28
N ILE A 17 6.41 2.60 12.89
CA ILE A 17 5.76 3.90 13.15
C ILE A 17 6.54 4.71 14.19
N LEU A 18 7.03 4.10 15.26
CA LEU A 18 7.87 4.78 16.25
C LEU A 18 9.19 5.27 15.65
N PHE A 19 9.82 4.46 14.79
CA PHE A 19 11.03 4.86 14.08
C PHE A 19 10.77 6.03 13.13
N MET A 20 9.66 6.04 12.40
CA MET A 20 9.29 7.18 11.54
C MET A 20 9.01 8.45 12.35
N LEU A 21 8.31 8.34 13.48
CA LEU A 21 8.11 9.48 14.39
C LEU A 21 9.45 10.01 14.91
N TYR A 22 10.36 9.12 15.31
CA TYR A 22 11.71 9.51 15.71
C TYR A 22 12.47 10.23 14.59
N VAL A 23 12.40 9.74 13.35
CA VAL A 23 13.02 10.42 12.19
C VAL A 23 12.43 11.82 12.01
N ILE A 24 11.10 11.98 12.05
CA ILE A 24 10.41 13.27 11.87
C ILE A 24 10.87 14.31 12.91
N PHE A 25 11.01 13.92 14.18
CA PHE A 25 11.36 14.83 15.27
C PHE A 25 12.87 14.94 15.57
N SER A 26 13.71 14.16 14.90
CA SER A 26 15.17 14.20 15.07
C SER A 26 15.84 15.04 13.98
N ASP A 27 17.13 15.31 14.16
CA ASP A 27 17.96 15.99 13.16
C ASP A 27 17.98 15.27 11.80
N MET A 28 17.69 13.96 11.79
CA MET A 28 17.61 13.19 10.54
C MET A 28 16.45 13.64 9.65
N GLY A 29 15.33 14.06 10.22
CA GLY A 29 14.17 14.56 9.47
C GLY A 29 14.41 15.92 8.81
N GLN A 30 15.45 16.65 9.25
CA GLN A 30 15.86 17.92 8.67
C GLN A 30 16.80 17.74 7.46
N ILE A 31 17.25 16.51 7.19
CA ILE A 31 18.13 16.21 6.05
C ILE A 31 17.32 16.29 4.76
N LYS A 32 17.71 17.22 3.90
CA LYS A 32 17.20 17.32 2.54
C LYS A 32 17.69 16.14 1.70
N LEU A 33 16.77 15.45 1.02
CA LEU A 33 17.09 14.36 0.09
C LEU A 33 17.48 14.91 -1.29
N GLY A 34 18.67 15.51 -1.38
CA GLY A 34 19.20 16.16 -2.57
C GLY A 34 20.37 17.06 -2.23
N GLU A 35 20.85 17.86 -3.19
CA GLU A 35 21.83 18.91 -2.91
C GLU A 35 21.22 20.07 -2.11
N ALA A 36 22.07 20.85 -1.43
CA ALA A 36 21.62 21.97 -0.59
C ALA A 36 20.81 23.03 -1.38
N ASP A 37 21.16 23.25 -2.65
CA ASP A 37 20.55 24.21 -3.58
C ASP A 37 19.51 23.60 -4.54
N GLU A 38 19.31 22.28 -4.53
CA GLU A 38 18.38 21.59 -5.44
C GLU A 38 16.90 21.84 -5.10
N GLU A 39 16.11 22.34 -6.03
CA GLU A 39 14.66 22.48 -5.82
C GLU A 39 13.93 21.14 -5.99
N PRO A 40 12.76 20.94 -5.33
CA PRO A 40 11.96 19.75 -5.56
C PRO A 40 11.58 19.61 -7.04
N GLU A 41 11.85 18.44 -7.63
CA GLU A 41 11.50 18.14 -9.03
C GLU A 41 9.99 18.27 -9.31
N PHE A 42 9.17 17.96 -8.31
CA PHE A 42 7.73 18.09 -8.36
C PHE A 42 7.25 19.06 -7.28
N ASN A 43 6.32 19.95 -7.65
CA ASN A 43 5.61 20.75 -6.65
C ASN A 43 4.79 19.86 -5.70
N THR A 44 4.46 20.39 -4.52
CA THR A 44 3.81 19.61 -3.44
C THR A 44 2.48 18.99 -3.86
N SER A 45 1.66 19.68 -4.67
CA SER A 45 0.38 19.13 -5.14
C SER A 45 0.56 17.96 -6.10
N SER A 46 1.50 18.07 -7.05
CA SER A 46 1.83 16.98 -7.98
C SER A 46 2.41 15.79 -7.22
N TRP A 47 3.28 16.05 -6.25
CA TRP A 47 3.84 15.00 -5.39
C TRP A 47 2.79 14.27 -4.56
N ALA A 48 1.87 15.01 -3.93
CA ALA A 48 0.76 14.41 -3.18
C ALA A 48 -0.16 13.56 -4.09
N ALA A 49 -0.45 14.04 -5.30
CA ALA A 49 -1.19 13.27 -6.29
C ALA A 49 -0.45 12.00 -6.71
N MET A 50 0.87 12.05 -6.92
CA MET A 50 1.68 10.86 -7.23
C MET A 50 1.65 9.83 -6.09
N LEU A 51 1.74 10.28 -4.83
CA LEU A 51 1.61 9.39 -3.67
C LEU A 51 0.24 8.71 -3.61
N PHE A 52 -0.83 9.47 -3.84
CA PHE A 52 -2.19 8.94 -3.88
C PHE A 52 -2.35 7.90 -5.01
N CYS A 53 -1.88 8.22 -6.22
CA CYS A 53 -1.88 7.29 -7.36
C CYS A 53 -1.04 6.04 -7.11
N GLY A 54 0.11 6.17 -6.44
CA GLY A 54 0.96 5.05 -6.08
C GLY A 54 0.35 4.13 -5.02
N GLY A 55 -0.49 4.68 -4.14
CA GLY A 55 -1.22 3.94 -3.11
C GLY A 55 -2.45 3.19 -3.60
N ILE A 56 -3.12 3.71 -4.64
CA ILE A 56 -4.37 3.13 -5.14
C ILE A 56 -4.08 1.98 -6.10
N GLY A 57 -4.14 0.77 -5.55
CA GLY A 57 -4.08 -0.47 -6.30
C GLY A 57 -5.44 -1.18 -6.40
N ALA A 58 -5.47 -2.25 -7.20
CA ALA A 58 -6.62 -3.16 -7.28
C ALA A 58 -6.99 -3.75 -5.91
N SER A 59 -6.03 -3.88 -4.99
CA SER A 59 -6.26 -4.32 -3.61
C SER A 59 -7.17 -3.37 -2.84
N ILE A 60 -7.03 -2.05 -2.98
CA ILE A 60 -7.89 -1.07 -2.30
C ILE A 60 -9.33 -1.16 -2.83
N LEU A 61 -9.51 -1.34 -4.15
CA LEU A 61 -10.85 -1.52 -4.72
C LEU A 61 -11.51 -2.82 -4.23
N TYR A 62 -10.75 -3.90 -4.10
CA TYR A 62 -11.25 -5.17 -3.60
C TYR A 62 -11.59 -5.08 -2.11
N TRP A 63 -10.61 -4.73 -1.27
CA TRP A 63 -10.77 -4.73 0.19
C TRP A 63 -11.65 -3.57 0.67
N GLY A 64 -11.58 -2.40 0.04
CA GLY A 64 -12.45 -1.28 0.38
C GLY A 64 -13.95 -1.60 0.26
N GLY A 65 -14.33 -2.51 -0.63
CA GLY A 65 -15.72 -2.95 -0.80
C GLY A 65 -16.19 -4.00 0.22
N ILE A 66 -15.28 -4.84 0.75
CA ILE A 66 -15.65 -6.08 1.47
C ILE A 66 -15.05 -6.21 2.87
N GLU A 67 -13.94 -5.53 3.17
CA GLU A 67 -13.18 -5.70 4.42
C GLU A 67 -14.05 -5.43 5.65
N TRP A 68 -14.88 -4.37 5.61
CA TRP A 68 -15.83 -4.05 6.68
C TRP A 68 -16.81 -5.21 6.96
N ALA A 69 -17.24 -5.95 5.94
CA ALA A 69 -18.19 -7.04 6.11
C ALA A 69 -17.58 -8.19 6.91
N TYR A 70 -16.28 -8.44 6.74
CA TYR A 70 -15.55 -9.42 7.54
C TYR A 70 -15.49 -9.00 9.01
N TYR A 71 -15.21 -7.73 9.30
CA TYR A 71 -15.19 -7.23 10.68
C TYR A 71 -16.57 -7.15 11.31
N TYR A 72 -17.62 -7.02 10.53
CA TYR A 72 -18.98 -7.04 11.07
C TYR A 72 -19.43 -8.46 11.44
N GLN A 73 -19.05 -9.45 10.64
CA GLN A 73 -19.41 -10.87 10.86
C GLN A 73 -18.48 -11.59 11.84
N SER A 74 -17.22 -11.18 11.90
CA SER A 74 -16.20 -11.74 12.78
C SER A 74 -15.46 -10.60 13.48
N PRO A 75 -16.12 -9.89 14.40
CA PRO A 75 -15.56 -8.69 14.98
C PRO A 75 -14.38 -8.98 15.92
N PRO A 76 -13.45 -8.01 16.03
CA PRO A 76 -12.37 -8.06 17.01
C PRO A 76 -12.92 -7.91 18.44
N PHE A 77 -12.06 -8.09 19.43
CA PHE A 77 -12.40 -7.91 20.86
C PHE A 77 -13.52 -8.81 21.39
N GLN A 78 -13.75 -9.95 20.75
CA GLN A 78 -14.78 -10.94 21.15
C GLN A 78 -16.19 -10.34 21.20
N LEU A 79 -16.46 -9.34 20.38
CA LEU A 79 -17.79 -8.75 20.24
C LEU A 79 -18.76 -9.74 19.57
N GLU A 80 -20.05 -9.51 19.77
CA GLU A 80 -21.07 -10.31 19.11
C GLU A 80 -21.14 -9.95 17.61
N PRO A 81 -21.04 -10.95 16.70
CA PRO A 81 -21.29 -10.75 15.28
C PRO A 81 -22.61 -10.04 14.99
N GLY A 82 -22.60 -9.06 14.09
CA GLY A 82 -23.82 -8.36 13.70
C GLY A 82 -24.35 -7.34 14.73
N SER A 83 -23.62 -7.08 15.81
CA SER A 83 -24.01 -6.10 16.83
C SER A 83 -23.74 -4.65 16.40
N GLU A 84 -24.37 -3.69 17.09
CA GLU A 84 -24.13 -2.26 16.87
C GLU A 84 -22.67 -1.84 17.14
N GLU A 85 -22.00 -2.51 18.07
CA GLU A 85 -20.58 -2.22 18.34
C GLU A 85 -19.69 -2.85 17.26
N ALA A 86 -20.05 -4.02 16.72
CA ALA A 86 -19.33 -4.65 15.62
C ALA A 86 -19.29 -3.76 14.37
N ILE A 87 -20.39 -3.07 14.01
CA ILE A 87 -20.39 -2.20 12.82
C ILE A 87 -19.49 -0.98 12.98
N ARG A 88 -19.39 -0.43 14.20
CA ARG A 88 -18.49 0.70 14.50
C ARG A 88 -17.02 0.30 14.36
N TRP A 89 -16.66 -0.87 14.88
CA TRP A 89 -15.30 -1.41 14.69
C TRP A 89 -15.02 -1.80 13.24
N ALA A 90 -16.01 -2.31 12.53
CA ALA A 90 -15.87 -2.67 11.13
C ALA A 90 -15.51 -1.48 10.23
N ALA A 91 -16.12 -0.31 10.51
CA ALA A 91 -15.77 0.93 9.82
C ALA A 91 -14.41 1.51 10.26
N THR A 92 -13.89 1.10 11.42
CA THR A 92 -12.65 1.64 12.01
C THR A 92 -11.41 0.87 11.56
N TYR A 93 -11.47 -0.47 11.49
CA TYR A 93 -10.29 -1.29 11.22
C TYR A 93 -9.66 -1.04 9.84
N GLY A 94 -10.48 -0.70 8.83
CA GLY A 94 -9.96 -0.30 7.53
C GLY A 94 -9.02 0.92 7.63
N LEU A 95 -9.36 1.92 8.46
CA LEU A 95 -8.48 3.08 8.67
C LEU A 95 -7.17 2.70 9.35
N PHE A 96 -7.18 1.71 10.24
CA PHE A 96 -5.97 1.22 10.89
C PHE A 96 -5.07 0.44 9.91
N HIS A 97 -5.63 -0.50 9.15
CA HIS A 97 -4.88 -1.34 8.21
C HIS A 97 -4.33 -0.59 7.01
N TRP A 98 -5.03 0.45 6.53
CA TRP A 98 -4.60 1.27 5.40
C TRP A 98 -4.04 2.64 5.83
N GLY A 99 -3.87 2.82 7.14
CA GLY A 99 -3.45 4.07 7.75
C GLY A 99 -1.96 4.17 8.06
N PRO A 100 -1.57 5.09 8.96
CA PRO A 100 -0.16 5.46 9.18
C PRO A 100 0.78 4.29 9.49
N ILE A 101 0.31 3.26 10.20
CA ILE A 101 1.14 2.12 10.56
C ILE A 101 1.58 1.33 9.31
N ALA A 102 0.69 1.12 8.35
CA ALA A 102 1.02 0.44 7.09
C ALA A 102 1.98 1.26 6.24
N TRP A 103 1.73 2.56 6.10
CA TRP A 103 2.60 3.47 5.36
C TRP A 103 3.99 3.59 5.97
N SER A 104 4.10 3.54 7.31
CA SER A 104 5.40 3.59 7.99
C SER A 104 6.31 2.42 7.61
N ILE A 105 5.74 1.24 7.35
CA ILE A 105 6.49 0.04 6.94
C ILE A 105 7.14 0.26 5.56
N TYR A 106 6.46 0.95 4.63
CA TYR A 106 7.03 1.29 3.33
C TYR A 106 8.16 2.31 3.44
N LEU A 107 8.07 3.23 4.39
CA LEU A 107 9.10 4.25 4.59
C LEU A 107 10.40 3.70 5.16
N VAL A 108 10.36 2.60 5.93
CA VAL A 108 11.55 1.97 6.53
C VAL A 108 12.65 1.66 5.50
N PRO A 109 12.38 0.95 4.38
CA PRO A 109 13.39 0.76 3.33
C PRO A 109 13.50 1.97 2.39
N ALA A 110 12.41 2.70 2.13
CA ALA A 110 12.41 3.79 1.15
C ALA A 110 13.31 4.96 1.56
N LEU A 111 13.27 5.36 2.83
CA LEU A 111 14.06 6.48 3.36
C LEU A 111 15.59 6.26 3.21
N PRO A 112 16.19 5.16 3.67
CA PRO A 112 17.62 4.96 3.53
C PRO A 112 18.03 4.71 2.06
N ILE A 113 17.19 4.09 1.23
CA ILE A 113 17.45 3.99 -0.21
C ILE A 113 17.52 5.39 -0.83
N ALA A 114 16.54 6.24 -0.55
CA ALA A 114 16.50 7.61 -1.05
C ALA A 114 17.69 8.44 -0.54
N TYR A 115 18.05 8.32 0.73
CA TYR A 115 19.23 8.99 1.29
C TYR A 115 20.51 8.54 0.58
N PHE A 116 20.72 7.24 0.38
CA PHE A 116 21.92 6.75 -0.28
C PHE A 116 22.01 7.17 -1.76
N TYR A 117 20.87 7.24 -2.43
CA TYR A 117 20.80 7.65 -3.82
C TYR A 117 20.98 9.17 -3.98
N TYR A 118 20.13 9.97 -3.32
CA TYR A 118 20.09 11.42 -3.51
C TYR A 118 21.19 12.16 -2.73
N VAL A 119 21.55 11.70 -1.52
CA VAL A 119 22.53 12.39 -0.66
C VAL A 119 23.92 11.76 -0.77
N ARG A 120 24.01 10.43 -0.73
CA ARG A 120 25.32 9.73 -0.83
C ARG A 120 25.76 9.45 -2.26
N LYS A 121 24.96 9.85 -3.25
CA LYS A 121 25.22 9.69 -4.69
C LYS A 121 25.62 8.27 -5.09
N GLN A 122 25.04 7.27 -4.41
CA GLN A 122 25.16 5.90 -4.87
C GLN A 122 24.38 5.76 -6.17
N PRO A 123 25.00 5.28 -7.26
CA PRO A 123 24.36 5.26 -8.57
C PRO A 123 23.27 4.17 -8.69
N VAL A 124 23.01 3.41 -7.63
CA VAL A 124 22.13 2.25 -7.67
C VAL A 124 21.16 2.26 -6.50
N LEU A 125 19.88 2.10 -6.81
CA LEU A 125 18.77 1.94 -5.86
C LEU A 125 18.71 0.49 -5.34
N LYS A 126 19.70 0.10 -4.53
CA LYS A 126 19.75 -1.22 -3.88
C LYS A 126 19.55 -1.11 -2.37
N ILE A 127 18.79 -2.05 -1.82
CA ILE A 127 18.64 -2.14 -0.37
C ILE A 127 19.97 -2.55 0.30
N SER A 128 20.79 -3.35 -0.38
CA SER A 128 22.13 -3.70 0.11
C SER A 128 23.04 -2.49 0.28
N SER A 129 22.95 -1.50 -0.62
CA SER A 129 23.67 -0.22 -0.50
C SER A 129 23.25 0.55 0.74
N ALA A 130 21.94 0.59 1.03
CA ALA A 130 21.40 1.22 2.23
C ALA A 130 21.87 0.55 3.54
N LEU A 131 22.24 -0.74 3.48
CA LEU A 131 22.76 -1.50 4.61
C LEU A 131 24.27 -1.40 4.81
N MET A 132 25.01 -0.68 3.94
CA MET A 132 26.46 -0.49 4.06
C MET A 132 26.93 -0.02 5.45
N PRO A 133 26.26 0.95 6.13
CA PRO A 133 26.69 1.40 7.45
C PRO A 133 26.66 0.31 8.52
N VAL A 134 25.79 -0.69 8.36
CA VAL A 134 25.56 -1.75 9.35
C VAL A 134 26.36 -3.00 9.01
N LEU A 135 26.36 -3.40 7.73
CA LEU A 135 27.02 -4.63 7.27
C LEU A 135 28.50 -4.42 6.92
N GLY A 136 28.91 -3.17 6.68
CA GLY A 136 30.19 -2.81 6.09
C GLY A 136 30.22 -3.01 4.57
N GLU A 137 31.02 -2.19 3.90
CA GLU A 137 31.09 -2.12 2.42
C GLU A 137 31.41 -3.46 1.77
N LYS A 138 32.34 -4.24 2.34
CA LYS A 138 32.72 -5.56 1.81
C LYS A 138 31.55 -6.55 1.80
N ARG A 139 30.68 -6.54 2.82
CA ARG A 139 29.56 -7.49 2.92
C ARG A 139 28.35 -7.01 2.10
N ALA A 140 28.09 -5.71 2.11
CA ALA A 140 27.04 -5.09 1.30
C ALA A 140 27.29 -5.25 -0.21
N ASN A 141 28.54 -5.15 -0.67
CA ASN A 141 28.90 -5.39 -2.07
C ASN A 141 29.19 -6.87 -2.40
N GLY A 142 29.19 -7.73 -1.38
CA GLY A 142 29.50 -9.16 -1.47
C GLY A 142 28.28 -10.05 -1.64
N GLY A 143 28.46 -11.35 -1.37
CA GLY A 143 27.38 -12.35 -1.48
C GLY A 143 26.20 -12.09 -0.55
N LEU A 144 26.44 -11.54 0.65
CA LEU A 144 25.38 -11.22 1.60
C LEU A 144 24.46 -10.11 1.08
N GLY A 145 25.02 -9.02 0.53
CA GLY A 145 24.21 -7.96 -0.04
C GLY A 145 23.40 -8.42 -1.25
N LYS A 146 23.98 -9.23 -2.14
CA LYS A 146 23.24 -9.86 -3.25
C LYS A 146 22.08 -10.71 -2.74
N PHE A 147 22.29 -11.49 -1.68
CA PHE A 147 21.24 -12.30 -1.07
C PHE A 147 20.09 -11.43 -0.55
N VAL A 148 20.39 -10.32 0.14
CA VAL A 148 19.37 -9.38 0.62
C VAL A 148 18.61 -8.73 -0.55
N ASP A 149 19.32 -8.28 -1.58
CA ASP A 149 18.68 -7.69 -2.77
C ASP A 149 17.73 -8.68 -3.46
N VAL A 150 18.15 -9.95 -3.56
CA VAL A 150 17.30 -11.02 -4.13
C VAL A 150 16.05 -11.24 -3.27
N LEU A 151 16.18 -11.35 -1.94
CA LEU A 151 15.03 -11.49 -1.05
C LEU A 151 14.07 -10.30 -1.17
N PHE A 152 14.61 -9.08 -1.30
CA PHE A 152 13.82 -7.88 -1.48
C PHE A 152 13.05 -7.91 -2.81
N VAL A 153 13.68 -8.31 -3.91
CA VAL A 153 13.01 -8.52 -5.20
C VAL A 153 11.92 -9.59 -5.11
N PHE A 154 12.18 -10.71 -4.44
CA PHE A 154 11.14 -11.72 -4.21
C PHE A 154 9.95 -11.17 -3.42
N GLY A 155 10.19 -10.35 -2.39
CA GLY A 155 9.13 -9.68 -1.63
C GLY A 155 8.29 -8.74 -2.49
N MET A 156 8.93 -7.91 -3.32
CA MET A 156 8.25 -7.01 -4.26
C MET A 156 7.42 -7.79 -5.28
N LEU A 157 7.98 -8.86 -5.85
CA LEU A 157 7.27 -9.73 -6.80
C LEU A 157 6.07 -10.42 -6.14
N GLY A 158 6.21 -10.87 -4.90
CA GLY A 158 5.11 -11.43 -4.11
C GLY A 158 3.95 -10.45 -3.96
N GLY A 159 4.23 -9.21 -3.53
CA GLY A 159 3.21 -8.17 -3.39
C GLY A 159 2.52 -7.80 -4.72
N ALA A 160 3.29 -7.69 -5.80
CA ALA A 160 2.76 -7.45 -7.14
C ALA A 160 1.88 -8.62 -7.63
N ALA A 161 2.32 -9.86 -7.41
CA ALA A 161 1.59 -11.06 -7.79
C ALA A 161 0.26 -11.20 -7.02
N THR A 162 0.24 -10.91 -5.72
CA THR A 162 -1.00 -10.91 -4.92
C THR A 162 -1.98 -9.86 -5.43
N SER A 163 -1.50 -8.66 -5.75
CA SER A 163 -2.35 -7.57 -6.28
C SER A 163 -2.99 -7.96 -7.62
N LEU A 164 -2.23 -8.58 -8.53
CA LEU A 164 -2.76 -9.11 -9.79
C LEU A 164 -3.72 -10.29 -9.56
N GLY A 165 -3.42 -11.16 -8.60
CA GLY A 165 -4.25 -12.29 -8.23
C GLY A 165 -5.62 -11.89 -7.66
N LEU A 166 -5.72 -10.74 -6.98
CA LEU A 166 -6.99 -10.17 -6.53
C LEU A 166 -7.75 -9.47 -7.66
N ALA A 167 -7.05 -8.86 -8.61
CA ALA A 167 -7.65 -8.14 -9.72
C ALA A 167 -8.38 -9.08 -10.71
N ALA A 168 -7.80 -10.24 -11.03
CA ALA A 168 -8.36 -11.13 -12.07
C ALA A 168 -9.78 -11.66 -11.73
N PRO A 169 -10.06 -12.18 -10.51
CA PRO A 169 -11.41 -12.56 -10.10
C PRO A 169 -12.38 -11.38 -10.07
N LEU A 170 -11.92 -10.20 -9.67
CA LEU A 170 -12.75 -8.99 -9.62
C LEU A 170 -13.22 -8.58 -11.02
N ILE A 171 -12.29 -8.53 -11.99
CA ILE A 171 -12.60 -8.24 -13.39
C ILE A 171 -13.51 -9.33 -13.98
N ASN A 172 -13.20 -10.62 -13.76
CA ASN A 172 -14.02 -11.71 -14.26
C ASN A 172 -15.44 -11.70 -13.67
N GLY A 173 -15.60 -11.34 -12.40
CA GLY A 173 -16.90 -11.14 -11.76
C GLY A 173 -17.71 -10.01 -12.40
N GLY A 174 -17.06 -8.88 -12.71
CA GLY A 174 -17.70 -7.79 -13.46
C GLY A 174 -18.12 -8.20 -14.88
N LEU A 175 -17.23 -8.92 -15.60
CA LEU A 175 -17.53 -9.46 -16.93
C LEU A 175 -18.67 -10.48 -16.89
N HIS A 176 -18.73 -11.31 -15.86
CA HIS A 176 -19.82 -12.25 -15.65
C HIS A 176 -21.15 -11.50 -15.47
N HIS A 177 -21.17 -10.46 -14.64
CA HIS A 177 -22.37 -9.69 -14.35
C HIS A 177 -22.92 -8.95 -15.59
N ILE A 178 -22.03 -8.39 -16.42
CA ILE A 178 -22.42 -7.56 -17.58
C ILE A 178 -22.63 -8.40 -18.85
N PHE A 179 -21.76 -9.38 -19.10
CA PHE A 179 -21.69 -10.11 -20.37
C PHE A 179 -21.99 -11.61 -20.24
N GLY A 180 -22.21 -12.12 -19.03
CA GLY A 180 -22.50 -13.54 -18.79
C GLY A 180 -21.30 -14.49 -18.97
N ILE A 181 -20.07 -13.96 -19.06
CA ILE A 181 -18.85 -14.78 -19.17
C ILE A 181 -18.72 -15.69 -17.93
N PRO A 182 -18.40 -16.99 -18.05
CA PRO A 182 -18.24 -17.87 -16.89
C PRO A 182 -17.29 -17.30 -15.82
N ASN A 183 -17.66 -17.42 -14.55
CA ASN A 183 -16.79 -17.07 -13.43
C ASN A 183 -16.07 -18.32 -12.91
N ASN A 184 -15.00 -18.71 -13.60
CA ASN A 184 -14.20 -19.88 -13.27
C ASN A 184 -12.71 -19.61 -13.49
N THR A 185 -11.86 -20.52 -13.01
CA THR A 185 -10.41 -20.39 -13.10
C THR A 185 -9.92 -20.16 -14.53
N LEU A 186 -10.55 -20.77 -15.54
CA LEU A 186 -10.14 -20.61 -16.94
C LEU A 186 -10.36 -19.17 -17.43
N SER A 187 -11.52 -18.58 -17.12
CA SER A 187 -11.82 -17.19 -17.46
C SER A 187 -10.92 -16.21 -16.70
N GLN A 188 -10.60 -16.48 -15.43
CA GLN A 188 -9.67 -15.68 -14.64
C GLN A 188 -8.24 -15.72 -15.20
N VAL A 189 -7.75 -16.90 -15.64
CA VAL A 189 -6.46 -17.03 -16.34
C VAL A 189 -6.47 -16.25 -17.66
N GLY A 190 -7.58 -16.29 -18.41
CA GLY A 190 -7.74 -15.49 -19.63
C GLY A 190 -7.62 -13.98 -19.37
N VAL A 191 -8.29 -13.47 -18.33
CA VAL A 191 -8.17 -12.08 -17.88
C VAL A 191 -6.74 -11.73 -17.51
N LEU A 192 -6.07 -12.59 -16.72
CA LEU A 192 -4.70 -12.36 -16.30
C LEU A 192 -3.74 -12.29 -17.49
N LEU A 193 -3.86 -13.21 -18.45
CA LEU A 193 -3.05 -13.23 -19.67
C LEU A 193 -3.28 -11.97 -20.52
N LEU A 194 -4.52 -11.52 -20.66
CA LEU A 194 -4.85 -10.29 -21.37
C LEU A 194 -4.24 -9.06 -20.69
N CYS A 195 -4.41 -8.91 -19.37
CA CYS A 195 -3.81 -7.82 -18.60
C CYS A 195 -2.28 -7.83 -18.71
N THR A 196 -1.67 -9.02 -18.62
CA THR A 196 -0.21 -9.20 -18.76
C THR A 196 0.27 -8.84 -20.15
N ALA A 197 -0.48 -9.19 -21.21
CA ALA A 197 -0.16 -8.83 -22.58
C ALA A 197 -0.24 -7.32 -22.81
N ILE A 198 -1.27 -6.65 -22.27
CA ILE A 198 -1.41 -5.18 -22.32
C ILE A 198 -0.22 -4.52 -21.60
N PHE A 199 0.13 -4.99 -20.41
CA PHE A 199 1.28 -4.49 -19.66
C PHE A 199 2.60 -4.71 -20.41
N GLY A 200 2.82 -5.91 -20.94
CA GLY A 200 4.01 -6.25 -21.73
C GLY A 200 4.15 -5.39 -22.98
N TYR A 201 3.03 -5.14 -23.69
CA TYR A 201 3.01 -4.23 -24.83
C TYR A 201 3.30 -2.79 -24.43
N SER A 202 2.71 -2.31 -23.33
CA SER A 202 2.98 -0.95 -22.80
C SER A 202 4.44 -0.77 -22.40
N ALA A 203 5.07 -1.80 -21.82
CA ALA A 203 6.48 -1.77 -21.48
C ALA A 203 7.37 -1.75 -22.74
N TYR A 204 7.00 -2.51 -23.77
CA TYR A 204 7.72 -2.55 -25.05
C TYR A 204 7.61 -1.24 -25.85
N ALA A 205 6.41 -0.65 -25.92
CA ALA A 205 6.13 0.55 -26.73
C ALA A 205 6.71 1.86 -26.15
N GLY A 206 7.29 1.81 -24.95
CA GLY A 206 7.81 2.97 -24.24
C GLY A 206 7.04 3.22 -22.96
N LEU A 207 7.65 2.80 -21.84
CA LEU A 207 7.06 2.80 -20.50
C LEU A 207 6.52 4.17 -20.08
N GLU A 208 7.24 5.23 -20.41
CA GLU A 208 6.98 6.58 -19.91
C GLU A 208 5.64 7.16 -20.40
N LYS A 209 5.34 7.04 -21.70
CA LYS A 209 4.08 7.55 -22.27
C LYS A 209 2.89 6.65 -21.90
N GLY A 210 3.08 5.33 -21.94
CA GLY A 210 2.04 4.34 -21.63
C GLY A 210 1.60 4.39 -20.17
N ILE A 211 2.55 4.35 -19.23
CA ILE A 211 2.25 4.43 -17.79
C ILE A 211 1.58 5.76 -17.46
N LYS A 212 2.04 6.89 -18.01
CA LYS A 212 1.45 8.19 -17.72
C LYS A 212 -0.02 8.26 -18.14
N PHE A 213 -0.34 7.76 -19.33
CA PHE A 213 -1.72 7.72 -19.83
C PHE A 213 -2.62 6.82 -18.97
N LEU A 214 -2.19 5.58 -18.72
CA LEU A 214 -2.96 4.63 -17.91
C LEU A 214 -3.13 5.09 -16.46
N SER A 215 -2.10 5.71 -15.86
CA SER A 215 -2.16 6.26 -14.51
C SER A 215 -3.15 7.41 -14.40
N ASN A 216 -3.23 8.29 -15.41
CA ASN A 216 -4.21 9.38 -15.44
C ASN A 216 -5.65 8.84 -15.54
N ILE A 217 -5.89 7.84 -16.39
CA ILE A 217 -7.21 7.19 -16.48
C ILE A 217 -7.57 6.55 -15.14
N ASN A 218 -6.65 5.81 -14.54
CA ASN A 218 -6.86 5.17 -13.24
C ASN A 218 -7.22 6.19 -12.16
N PHE A 219 -6.45 7.28 -12.07
CA PHE A 219 -6.69 8.35 -11.11
C PHE A 219 -8.08 8.98 -11.26
N TRP A 220 -8.41 9.45 -12.47
CA TRP A 220 -9.71 10.09 -12.71
C TRP A 220 -10.87 9.10 -12.59
N GLY A 221 -10.68 7.84 -12.97
CA GLY A 221 -11.65 6.77 -12.77
C GLY A 221 -11.92 6.51 -11.29
N ALA A 222 -10.87 6.41 -10.46
CA ALA A 222 -10.99 6.23 -9.02
C ALA A 222 -11.67 7.44 -8.36
N MET A 223 -11.24 8.67 -8.69
CA MET A 223 -11.86 9.89 -8.16
C MET A 223 -13.33 10.02 -8.57
N GLY A 224 -13.66 9.69 -9.81
CA GLY A 224 -15.03 9.66 -10.31
C GLY A 224 -15.90 8.63 -9.57
N LEU A 225 -15.37 7.43 -9.34
CA LEU A 225 -16.05 6.38 -8.57
C LEU A 225 -16.30 6.80 -7.12
N LEU A 226 -15.29 7.37 -6.45
CA LEU A 226 -15.42 7.87 -5.08
C LEU A 226 -16.47 8.99 -4.99
N ALA A 227 -16.43 9.95 -5.92
CA ALA A 227 -17.42 11.01 -5.99
C ALA A 227 -18.83 10.45 -6.25
N PHE A 228 -18.96 9.47 -7.14
CA PHE A 228 -20.23 8.80 -7.40
C PHE A 228 -20.77 8.10 -6.15
N VAL A 229 -19.96 7.28 -5.48
CA VAL A 229 -20.37 6.56 -4.26
C VAL A 229 -20.76 7.54 -3.15
N PHE A 230 -19.99 8.62 -2.98
CA PHE A 230 -20.28 9.64 -1.98
C PHE A 230 -21.59 10.37 -2.25
N CYS A 231 -21.85 10.77 -3.50
CA CYS A 231 -23.04 11.54 -3.86
C CYS A 231 -24.31 10.68 -4.02
N ALA A 232 -24.17 9.45 -4.51
CA ALA A 232 -25.30 8.52 -4.70
C ALA A 232 -25.63 7.73 -3.42
N GLY A 233 -24.66 7.58 -2.52
CA GLY A 233 -24.83 6.95 -1.21
C GLY A 233 -25.27 7.94 -0.11
N PRO A 234 -25.44 7.46 1.13
CA PRO A 234 -25.82 8.31 2.25
C PRO A 234 -24.62 9.14 2.74
N SER A 235 -24.38 10.30 2.11
CA SER A 235 -23.17 11.11 2.34
C SER A 235 -22.98 11.52 3.80
N VAL A 236 -24.07 11.92 4.49
CA VAL A 236 -24.00 12.32 5.91
C VAL A 236 -23.56 11.14 6.78
N PHE A 237 -24.15 9.96 6.57
CA PHE A 237 -23.76 8.75 7.29
C PHE A 237 -22.29 8.40 7.05
N MET A 238 -21.80 8.52 5.81
CA MET A 238 -20.39 8.27 5.49
C MET A 238 -19.44 9.23 6.23
N LEU A 239 -19.80 10.52 6.30
CA LEU A 239 -19.01 11.53 7.01
C LEU A 239 -19.04 11.31 8.52
N GLU A 240 -20.22 11.08 9.11
CA GLU A 240 -20.38 10.81 10.54
C GLU A 240 -19.63 9.55 10.96
N THR A 241 -19.80 8.46 10.19
CA THR A 241 -19.10 7.19 10.43
C THR A 241 -17.59 7.37 10.26
N GLY A 242 -17.14 8.10 9.23
CA GLY A 242 -15.73 8.38 9.01
C GLY A 242 -15.10 9.16 10.18
N LEU A 243 -15.79 10.18 10.68
CA LEU A 243 -15.34 10.95 11.84
C LEU A 243 -15.30 10.11 13.13
N ASP A 244 -16.34 9.30 13.41
CA ASP A 244 -16.33 8.37 14.56
C ASP A 244 -15.17 7.37 14.45
N SER A 245 -14.97 6.77 13.27
CA SER A 245 -13.91 5.81 13.01
C SER A 245 -12.51 6.42 13.21
N ILE A 246 -12.28 7.67 12.80
CA ILE A 246 -11.00 8.35 13.06
C ILE A 246 -10.79 8.52 14.57
N GLY A 247 -11.79 9.03 15.30
CA GLY A 247 -11.71 9.20 16.75
C GLY A 247 -11.46 7.89 17.48
N ARG A 248 -12.17 6.83 17.08
CA ARG A 248 -12.03 5.48 17.65
C ARG A 248 -10.68 4.87 17.36
N MET A 249 -10.19 4.96 16.11
CA MET A 249 -8.87 4.47 15.71
C MET A 249 -7.77 5.16 16.52
N LEU A 250 -7.80 6.49 16.64
CA LEU A 250 -6.79 7.24 17.39
C LEU A 250 -6.81 6.89 18.88
N SER A 251 -8.00 6.79 19.47
CA SER A 251 -8.17 6.48 20.90
C SER A 251 -7.73 5.06 21.25
N ASN A 252 -7.85 4.12 20.31
CA ASN A 252 -7.55 2.70 20.53
C ASN A 252 -6.33 2.22 19.75
N PHE A 253 -5.52 3.13 19.18
CA PHE A 253 -4.45 2.78 18.26
C PHE A 253 -3.50 1.71 18.82
N PHE A 254 -3.05 1.89 20.06
CA PHE A 254 -2.14 0.94 20.71
C PHE A 254 -2.80 -0.41 21.02
N VAL A 255 -4.09 -0.41 21.36
CA VAL A 255 -4.86 -1.65 21.56
C VAL A 255 -4.92 -2.40 20.23
N MET A 256 -5.32 -1.72 19.15
CA MET A 256 -5.38 -2.30 17.80
C MET A 256 -4.00 -2.79 17.31
N ALA A 257 -2.92 -2.11 17.68
CA ALA A 257 -1.55 -2.48 17.29
C ALA A 257 -0.96 -3.64 18.10
N THR A 258 -1.60 -4.05 19.21
CA THR A 258 -1.08 -5.09 20.11
C THR A 258 -2.03 -6.29 20.29
N CYS A 259 -3.24 -6.23 19.73
CA CYS A 259 -4.24 -7.30 19.81
C CYS A 259 -4.13 -8.34 18.68
#